data_AF-A0A814YHN6-F1
#
_entry.id   AF-A0A814YHN6-F1
#
_cell.length_a   1.000
_cell.length_b   1.000
_cell.length_c   1.000
_cell.angle_alpha   90.00
_cell.angle_beta   90.00
_cell.angle_gamma   90.00
#
_symmetry.space_group_name_H-M   'P 1'
#
loop_
_entity.id
_entity.type
_entity.pdbx_description
1 polymer ?
#
loop_
_entity_poly.entity_id
_entity_poly.type
_entity_poly.pdbx_seq_one_letter_code
_entity_poly.pdbx_strand_id
1 'polypeptide(L)'
;MFILSDVYRLLVGIGDRVLSPSMKQLVKWEHPAGPKYVHFWSPVMKSSLVVAGLGDLMRPADKLSLNQSISLAATGLIWSRYCMVIIPKNYFLGLVNFCLGLTGLQQIARIAHHRYTHPDQMSMILRKNLFKLITSIQIESIRHHRVIPMPDPMPYTTAIWRKRFPFRNKTQFEVTHDEVYTKDMQLKTLDERRQEFDPQPIRVDKVNIGFLYPINPVSNSENRERLQHYAKQRDRADLKRLHYDGALRVPLDEVREDWLSSSLFSNSLYTIANHYGLFDDLFKHGYFYPRIPLNINYPYENEQVTPVYSGNRLYAKDAREKPHVEWKSSGKSDEFYTLVFTNPDGHLKEDGAEVLHWFVGNIPGNQIDQGETLCSYLPPFPPNGSGWHRCVFLLYKHRRGRINFSEIYGSFPGNSVSLEKRTFHTYDFFDKFCSQLRPISLAFFQVAWDASVKDIFHKTLGMKEPRYEFDFEPRYVPPQQFSVEMAPFHTYLEQYRDRKDVNEEVIKHYLSMTCPFNGYPNIPKYPLAIPNEKWVPDWYKYELAKYHKRQGKWKMMPF
;
A
#
# COMPACT_ATOMS: atom_id res chain seq x y z
N MET A 1 27.76 54.47 -17.50
CA MET A 1 29.04 54.28 -18.22
C MET A 1 29.15 55.12 -19.50
N PHE A 2 28.08 55.82 -19.95
CA PHE A 2 28.12 56.65 -21.17
C PHE A 2 28.84 58.00 -21.00
N ILE A 3 28.68 58.69 -19.87
CA ILE A 3 29.28 60.02 -19.60
C ILE A 3 30.82 60.01 -19.63
N LEU A 4 31.46 58.91 -19.23
CA LEU A 4 32.93 58.78 -19.21
C LEU A 4 33.53 58.59 -20.60
N SER A 5 32.77 58.12 -21.60
CA SER A 5 33.30 57.90 -22.96
C SER A 5 33.49 59.21 -23.70
N ASP A 6 32.58 60.17 -23.53
CA ASP A 6 32.62 61.46 -24.24
C ASP A 6 33.73 62.37 -23.70
N VAL A 7 33.92 62.40 -22.37
CA VAL A 7 35.02 63.12 -21.72
C VAL A 7 36.37 62.54 -22.16
N TYR A 8 36.49 61.21 -22.24
CA TYR A 8 37.70 60.55 -22.71
C TYR A 8 38.01 60.87 -24.18
N ARG A 9 37.01 60.83 -25.08
CA ARG A 9 37.19 61.21 -26.49
C ARG A 9 37.59 62.68 -26.66
N LEU A 10 37.02 63.57 -25.85
CA LEU A 10 37.39 65.00 -25.83
C LEU A 10 38.85 65.19 -25.41
N LEU A 11 39.28 64.57 -24.31
CA LEU A 11 40.65 64.68 -23.80
C LEU A 11 41.69 64.09 -24.77
N VAL A 12 41.39 62.94 -25.37
CA VAL A 12 42.26 62.34 -26.41
C VAL A 12 42.31 63.23 -27.65
N GLY A 13 41.18 63.80 -28.08
CA GLY A 13 41.11 64.72 -29.22
C GLY A 13 41.89 66.03 -29.00
N ILE A 14 41.90 66.56 -27.77
CA ILE A 14 42.76 67.70 -27.38
C ILE A 14 44.24 67.28 -27.42
N GLY A 15 44.58 66.14 -26.82
CA GLY A 15 45.96 65.63 -26.79
C GLY A 15 46.52 65.35 -28.19
N ASP A 16 45.72 64.81 -29.11
CA ASP A 16 46.11 64.57 -30.50
C ASP A 16 46.41 65.88 -31.26
N ARG A 17 45.77 67.01 -30.91
CA ARG A 17 46.02 68.33 -31.53
C ARG A 17 47.17 69.11 -30.90
N VAL A 18 47.35 69.01 -29.57
CA VAL A 18 48.29 69.86 -28.82
C VAL A 18 49.71 69.28 -28.79
N LEU A 19 49.86 67.95 -28.79
CA LEU A 19 51.18 67.33 -28.68
C LEU A 19 51.94 67.35 -30.01
N SER A 20 53.16 67.89 -30.00
CA SER A 20 54.09 67.82 -31.14
C SER A 20 54.60 66.39 -31.39
N PRO A 21 55.07 66.05 -32.61
CA PRO A 21 55.50 64.67 -32.93
C PRO A 21 56.57 64.11 -31.98
N SER A 22 57.54 64.93 -31.59
CA SER A 22 58.60 64.55 -30.64
C SER A 22 58.06 64.28 -29.24
N MET A 23 57.06 65.03 -28.78
CA MET A 23 56.40 64.80 -27.49
C MET A 23 55.53 63.54 -27.50
N LYS A 24 54.83 63.27 -28.60
CA LYS A 24 54.04 62.04 -28.77
C LYS A 24 54.91 60.79 -28.67
N GLN A 25 56.14 60.85 -29.21
CA GLN A 25 57.09 59.75 -29.11
C GLN A 25 57.68 59.59 -27.69
N LEU A 26 58.00 60.70 -27.01
CA LEU A 26 58.57 60.68 -25.66
C LEU A 26 57.58 60.16 -24.60
N VAL A 27 56.31 60.53 -24.70
CA VAL A 27 55.25 60.08 -23.78
C VAL A 27 54.62 58.75 -24.25
N LYS A 28 55.11 58.17 -25.35
CA LYS A 28 54.57 56.94 -25.97
C LYS A 28 53.05 57.04 -26.19
N TRP A 29 52.61 58.17 -26.71
CA TRP A 29 51.20 58.55 -26.85
C TRP A 29 50.36 57.51 -27.61
N GLU A 30 50.93 56.90 -28.65
CA GLU A 30 50.26 55.91 -29.50
C GLU A 30 50.47 54.45 -29.06
N HIS A 31 51.30 54.19 -28.04
CA HIS A 31 51.57 52.84 -27.57
C HIS A 31 50.30 52.20 -26.96
N PRO A 32 50.02 50.90 -27.16
CA PRO A 32 48.77 50.27 -26.71
C PRO A 32 48.56 50.29 -25.18
N ALA A 33 49.64 50.48 -24.40
CA ALA A 33 49.61 50.72 -22.94
C ALA A 33 49.88 52.19 -22.55
N GLY A 34 49.83 53.12 -23.51
CA GLY A 34 50.08 54.55 -23.34
C GLY A 34 48.86 55.34 -22.85
N PRO A 35 49.02 56.66 -22.60
CA PRO A 35 47.99 57.51 -21.99
C PRO A 35 46.71 57.64 -22.81
N LYS A 36 46.81 57.41 -24.12
CA LYS A 36 45.68 57.41 -25.04
C LYS A 36 44.70 56.29 -24.76
N TYR A 37 45.10 55.16 -24.17
CA TYR A 37 44.23 54.00 -23.94
C TYR A 37 43.81 53.86 -22.46
N VAL A 38 42.71 53.14 -22.21
CA VAL A 38 42.09 52.96 -20.87
C VAL A 38 43.07 52.44 -19.81
N HIS A 39 44.11 51.72 -20.23
CA HIS A 39 45.12 51.11 -19.37
C HIS A 39 45.97 52.10 -18.54
N PHE A 40 46.01 53.39 -18.90
CA PHE A 40 46.73 54.40 -18.12
C PHE A 40 45.92 54.95 -16.93
N TRP A 41 44.62 55.20 -17.12
CA TRP A 41 43.76 55.80 -16.09
C TRP A 41 43.45 54.86 -14.93
N SER A 42 43.32 53.56 -15.22
CA SER A 42 43.07 52.54 -14.18
C SER A 42 44.16 52.51 -13.10
N PRO A 43 45.47 52.47 -13.42
CA PRO A 43 46.53 52.61 -12.44
C PRO A 43 46.46 53.90 -11.62
N VAL A 44 46.25 55.06 -12.26
CA VAL A 44 46.18 56.37 -11.58
C VAL A 44 45.06 56.39 -10.55
N MET A 45 43.88 55.92 -10.93
CA MET A 45 42.74 55.81 -10.01
C MET A 45 43.01 54.77 -8.93
N LYS A 46 43.66 53.64 -9.25
CA LYS A 46 43.96 52.58 -8.29
C LYS A 46 45.02 53.00 -7.26
N SER A 47 45.91 53.94 -7.59
CA SER A 47 46.87 54.53 -6.65
C SER A 47 46.17 55.21 -5.47
N SER A 48 44.92 55.67 -5.62
CA SER A 48 44.14 56.21 -4.50
C SER A 48 43.89 55.17 -3.39
N LEU A 49 43.76 53.89 -3.73
CA LEU A 49 43.63 52.80 -2.74
C LEU A 49 44.92 52.59 -1.95
N VAL A 50 46.07 52.79 -2.59
CA VAL A 50 47.37 52.74 -1.91
C VAL A 50 47.51 53.91 -0.94
N VAL A 51 47.11 55.12 -1.37
CA VAL A 51 47.09 56.31 -0.50
C VAL A 51 46.12 56.15 0.67
N ALA A 52 44.93 55.59 0.43
CA ALA A 52 43.98 55.26 1.49
C ALA A 52 44.56 54.22 2.47
N GLY A 53 45.22 53.18 1.96
CA GLY A 53 45.89 52.17 2.77
C GLY A 53 47.07 52.72 3.59
N LEU A 54 47.79 53.71 3.06
CA LEU A 54 48.81 54.47 3.80
C LEU A 54 48.17 55.33 4.91
N GLY A 55 47.02 55.97 4.63
CA GLY A 55 46.25 56.69 5.65
C GLY A 55 45.76 55.79 6.78
N ASP A 56 45.41 54.54 6.46
CA ASP A 56 45.05 53.53 7.47
C ASP A 56 46.23 53.15 8.39
N LEU A 57 47.49 53.46 8.05
CA LEU A 57 48.62 53.24 8.96
C LEU A 57 48.54 54.16 10.19
N MET A 58 47.87 55.31 10.07
CA MET A 58 47.65 56.21 11.20
C MET A 58 46.54 55.73 12.14
N ARG A 59 45.74 54.73 11.74
CA ARG A 59 44.69 54.17 12.60
C ARG A 59 45.27 53.22 13.65
N PRO A 60 44.69 53.21 14.87
CA PRO A 60 45.07 52.26 15.91
C PRO A 60 44.72 50.82 15.49
N ALA A 61 45.56 49.87 15.89
CA ALA A 61 45.49 48.48 15.43
C ALA A 61 44.18 47.77 15.79
N ASP A 62 43.52 48.17 16.89
CA ASP A 62 42.26 47.59 17.37
C ASP A 62 41.05 47.80 16.47
N LYS A 63 41.07 48.89 15.69
CA LYS A 63 39.96 49.25 14.80
C LYS A 63 40.13 48.66 13.40
N LEU A 64 41.21 47.93 13.15
CA LEU A 64 41.50 47.33 11.85
C LEU A 64 40.88 45.93 11.73
N SER A 65 40.24 45.68 10.58
CA SER A 65 39.67 44.38 10.27
C SER A 65 40.72 43.45 9.67
N LEU A 66 41.03 42.36 10.37
CA LEU A 66 42.01 41.37 9.90
C LEU A 66 41.60 40.78 8.52
N ASN A 67 40.32 40.46 8.34
CA ASN A 67 39.85 39.84 7.09
C ASN A 67 39.96 40.80 5.91
N GLN A 68 39.70 42.09 6.12
CA GLN A 68 39.86 43.11 5.09
C GLN A 68 41.34 43.31 4.73
N SER A 69 42.23 43.38 5.72
CA SER A 69 43.68 43.51 5.49
C SER A 69 44.27 42.29 4.77
N ILE A 70 43.85 41.06 5.13
CA ILE A 70 44.23 39.82 4.43
C ILE A 70 43.73 39.84 2.98
N SER A 71 42.47 40.24 2.76
CA SER A 71 41.90 40.32 1.42
C SER A 71 42.64 41.33 0.53
N LEU A 72 42.96 42.51 1.06
CA LEU A 72 43.73 43.54 0.34
C LEU A 72 45.16 43.09 0.04
N ALA A 73 45.84 42.45 1.00
CA ALA A 73 47.18 41.90 0.81
C ALA A 73 47.22 40.83 -0.29
N ALA A 74 46.32 39.85 -0.22
CA ALA A 74 46.24 38.77 -1.19
C ALA A 74 45.90 39.29 -2.60
N THR A 75 44.91 40.19 -2.68
CA THR A 75 44.50 40.80 -3.95
C THR A 75 45.64 41.61 -4.56
N GLY A 76 46.32 42.46 -3.79
CA GLY A 76 47.45 43.24 -4.28
C GLY A 76 48.59 42.37 -4.85
N LEU A 77 49.00 41.34 -4.10
CA LEU A 77 50.09 40.45 -4.52
C LEU A 77 49.72 39.60 -5.74
N ILE A 78 48.55 38.96 -5.76
CA ILE A 78 48.11 38.13 -6.90
C ILE A 78 48.06 38.99 -8.18
N TRP A 79 47.39 40.15 -8.13
CA TRP A 79 47.22 40.98 -9.32
C TRP A 79 48.53 41.66 -9.76
N SER A 80 49.49 41.88 -8.85
CA SER A 80 50.83 42.36 -9.24
C SER A 80 51.54 41.42 -10.21
N ARG A 81 51.40 40.10 -10.01
CA ARG A 81 51.95 39.08 -10.92
C ARG A 81 51.24 39.12 -12.27
N TYR A 82 49.91 39.12 -12.27
CA TYR A 82 49.13 39.07 -13.50
C TYR A 82 49.35 40.31 -14.40
N CYS A 83 49.61 41.49 -13.81
CA CYS A 83 49.95 42.70 -14.59
C CYS A 83 51.24 42.56 -15.41
N MET A 84 52.15 41.64 -15.03
CA MET A 84 53.39 41.35 -15.77
C MET A 84 53.26 40.21 -16.77
N VAL A 85 52.17 39.43 -16.69
CA VAL A 85 51.85 38.32 -17.60
C VAL A 85 51.05 38.80 -18.82
N ILE A 86 50.21 39.82 -18.65
CA ILE A 86 49.39 40.39 -19.72
C ILE A 86 50.27 41.15 -20.73
N ILE A 87 49.99 40.99 -22.03
CA ILE A 87 50.65 41.69 -23.14
C ILE A 87 49.66 42.73 -23.70
N PRO A 88 50.04 44.02 -23.82
CA PRO A 88 51.30 44.62 -23.41
C PRO A 88 51.42 44.75 -21.88
N LYS A 89 52.65 44.60 -21.35
CA LYS A 89 52.93 44.65 -19.91
C LYS A 89 52.71 46.04 -19.34
N ASN A 90 51.96 46.14 -18.23
CA ASN A 90 51.70 47.40 -17.54
C ASN A 90 52.41 47.45 -16.18
N TYR A 91 53.66 47.92 -16.20
CA TYR A 91 54.51 48.00 -15.01
C TYR A 91 53.95 48.95 -13.93
N PHE A 92 53.29 50.03 -14.33
CA PHE A 92 52.71 50.99 -13.38
C PHE A 92 51.54 50.37 -12.61
N LEU A 93 50.64 49.65 -13.29
CA LEU A 93 49.56 48.91 -12.63
C LEU A 93 50.09 47.81 -11.71
N GLY A 94 51.14 47.11 -12.14
CA GLY A 94 51.82 46.10 -11.34
C GLY A 94 52.39 46.68 -10.04
N LEU A 95 53.07 47.82 -10.13
CA LEU A 95 53.65 48.52 -8.97
C LEU A 95 52.57 48.97 -7.98
N VAL A 96 51.47 49.55 -8.44
CA VAL A 96 50.36 50.00 -7.58
C VAL A 96 49.74 48.83 -6.81
N ASN A 97 49.51 47.70 -7.48
CA ASN A 97 49.01 46.49 -6.81
C ASN A 97 50.01 45.90 -5.82
N PHE A 98 51.30 45.93 -6.16
CA PHE A 98 52.36 45.47 -5.28
C PHE A 98 52.44 46.32 -4.00
N CYS A 99 52.40 47.66 -4.13
CA CYS A 99 52.36 48.57 -3.00
C CYS A 99 51.09 48.37 -2.13
N LEU A 100 49.93 48.13 -2.75
CA LEU A 100 48.70 47.77 -2.02
C LEU A 100 48.84 46.46 -1.24
N GLY A 101 49.53 45.48 -1.83
CA GLY A 101 49.85 44.21 -1.18
C GLY A 101 50.74 44.42 0.06
N LEU A 102 51.79 45.23 -0.07
CA LEU A 102 52.71 45.55 1.01
C LEU A 102 52.06 46.33 2.15
N THR A 103 51.22 47.34 1.85
CA THR A 103 50.48 48.06 2.90
C THR A 103 49.50 47.15 3.62
N GLY A 104 48.82 46.25 2.91
CA GLY A 104 47.98 45.20 3.51
C GLY A 104 48.76 44.27 4.45
N LEU A 105 49.92 43.77 4.02
CA LEU A 105 50.80 42.94 4.84
C LEU A 105 51.29 43.66 6.10
N GLN A 106 51.67 44.93 5.98
CA GLN A 106 52.11 45.75 7.11
C GLN A 106 50.99 45.90 8.15
N GLN A 107 49.73 46.06 7.71
CA GLN A 107 48.59 46.11 8.63
C GLN A 107 48.32 44.76 9.30
N ILE A 108 48.45 43.64 8.58
CA ILE A 108 48.34 42.31 9.19
C ILE A 108 49.41 42.12 10.27
N ALA A 109 50.65 42.54 10.01
CA ALA A 109 51.73 42.48 10.99
C ALA A 109 51.44 43.34 12.24
N ARG A 110 50.92 44.56 12.06
CA ARG A 110 50.49 45.43 13.18
C ARG A 110 49.36 44.80 14.00
N ILE A 111 48.36 44.21 13.34
CA ILE A 111 47.25 43.52 14.01
C ILE A 111 47.77 42.28 14.77
N ALA A 112 48.67 41.51 14.17
CA ALA A 112 49.26 40.32 14.79
C ALA A 112 50.09 40.70 16.02
N HIS A 113 50.93 41.73 15.92
CA HIS A 113 51.72 42.24 17.05
C HIS A 113 50.82 42.76 18.18
N HIS A 114 49.76 43.50 17.85
CA HIS A 114 48.79 43.99 18.83
C HIS A 114 48.04 42.86 19.55
N ARG A 115 47.64 41.82 18.81
CA ARG A 115 46.98 40.63 19.37
C ARG A 115 47.90 39.80 20.25
N TYR A 116 49.20 39.78 19.95
CA TYR A 116 50.20 39.11 20.77
C TYR A 116 50.44 39.86 22.09
N THR A 117 50.43 41.20 22.08
CA THR A 117 50.65 42.01 23.28
C THR A 117 49.41 42.13 24.19
N HIS A 118 48.20 41.89 23.67
CA HIS A 118 46.94 42.00 24.43
C HIS A 118 46.05 40.72 24.32
N PRO A 119 46.43 39.60 24.99
CA PRO A 119 45.73 38.32 24.86
C PRO A 119 44.31 38.30 25.44
N ASP A 120 44.01 39.11 26.46
CA ASP A 120 42.71 39.09 27.15
C ASP A 120 41.55 39.53 26.23
N GLN A 121 41.79 40.48 25.33
CA GLN A 121 40.78 40.93 24.36
C GLN A 121 40.47 39.87 23.29
N MET A 122 41.43 39.01 22.94
CA MET A 122 41.24 37.92 21.98
C MET A 122 40.20 36.92 22.47
N SER A 123 40.25 36.56 23.75
CA SER A 123 39.29 35.63 24.37
C SER A 123 37.85 36.16 24.26
N MET A 124 37.67 37.47 24.43
CA MET A 124 36.36 38.13 24.36
C MET A 124 35.82 38.23 22.93
N ILE A 125 36.69 38.50 21.94
CA ILE A 125 36.32 38.56 20.52
C ILE A 125 35.99 37.17 19.99
N LEU A 126 36.79 36.15 20.35
CA LEU A 126 36.49 34.76 20.03
C LEU A 126 35.16 34.32 20.62
N ARG A 127 34.89 34.63 21.90
CA ARG A 127 33.58 34.37 22.53
C ARG A 127 32.44 35.08 21.82
N LYS A 128 32.59 36.34 21.42
CA LYS A 128 31.57 37.08 20.65
C LYS A 128 31.31 36.48 19.27
N ASN A 129 32.35 36.08 18.55
CA ASN A 129 32.23 35.47 17.23
C ASN A 129 31.64 34.05 17.32
N LEU A 130 32.04 33.27 18.33
CA LEU A 130 31.47 31.97 18.62
C LEU A 130 29.98 32.10 18.98
N PHE A 131 29.62 33.08 19.82
CA PHE A 131 28.23 33.34 20.19
C PHE A 131 27.39 33.79 19.00
N LYS A 132 27.92 34.63 18.10
CA LYS A 132 27.27 34.99 16.83
C LYS A 132 27.06 33.77 15.92
N LEU A 133 28.04 32.88 15.85
CA LEU A 133 27.94 31.65 15.05
C LEU A 133 26.88 30.70 15.62
N ILE A 134 26.87 30.50 16.94
CA ILE A 134 25.91 29.66 17.65
C ILE A 134 24.49 30.23 17.50
N THR A 135 24.32 31.54 17.67
CA THR A 135 23.02 32.19 17.51
C THR A 135 22.54 32.21 16.06
N SER A 136 23.42 32.33 15.07
CA SER A 136 23.03 32.19 13.66
C SER A 136 22.58 30.76 13.33
N ILE A 137 23.28 29.74 13.86
CA ILE A 137 22.91 28.33 13.67
C ILE A 137 21.56 28.01 14.33
N GLN A 138 21.31 28.52 15.54
CA GLN A 138 20.01 28.35 16.21
C GLN A 138 18.86 29.06 15.50
N ILE A 139 19.08 30.26 14.95
CA ILE A 139 18.04 31.02 14.25
C ILE A 139 17.73 30.42 12.86
N GLU A 140 18.72 29.85 12.15
CA GLU A 140 18.48 29.10 10.91
C GLU A 140 17.70 27.80 11.14
N SER A 141 17.96 27.12 12.27
CA SER A 141 17.21 25.95 12.74
C SER A 141 15.74 26.26 13.06
N ILE A 142 15.43 27.48 13.52
CA ILE A 142 14.06 27.91 13.86
C ILE A 142 13.29 28.44 12.64
N ARG A 143 13.95 29.14 11.69
CA ARG A 143 13.29 29.67 10.48
C ARG A 143 12.95 28.61 9.44
N HIS A 144 13.69 27.51 9.42
CA HIS A 144 13.29 26.34 8.66
C HIS A 144 12.68 25.41 9.69
N HIS A 145 11.37 25.18 9.68
CA HIS A 145 10.74 24.07 10.42
C HIS A 145 11.24 22.71 9.89
N ARG A 146 12.56 22.46 9.96
CA ARG A 146 13.14 21.15 9.76
C ARG A 146 13.09 20.51 11.14
N VAL A 147 12.04 19.74 11.35
CA VAL A 147 12.06 18.70 12.36
C VAL A 147 13.33 17.88 12.08
N ILE A 148 14.31 17.93 12.96
CA ILE A 148 15.45 17.02 12.90
C ILE A 148 14.83 15.64 13.16
N PRO A 149 14.83 14.72 12.19
CA PRO A 149 14.32 13.37 12.44
C PRO A 149 15.08 12.80 13.64
N MET A 150 14.36 12.16 14.56
CA MET A 150 14.96 11.50 15.73
C MET A 150 16.13 10.60 15.29
N PRO A 151 17.14 10.36 16.16
CA PRO A 151 18.42 9.75 15.80
C PRO A 151 18.37 8.27 15.41
N ASP A 152 17.21 7.76 14.99
CA ASP A 152 17.07 6.43 14.43
C ASP A 152 17.75 6.38 13.05
N PRO A 153 18.31 5.22 12.68
CA PRO A 153 18.98 5.06 11.40
C PRO A 153 17.94 5.19 10.28
N MET A 154 17.87 6.39 9.69
CA MET A 154 17.21 6.62 8.41
C MET A 154 17.63 5.47 7.46
N PRO A 155 16.68 4.76 6.81
CA PRO A 155 16.99 3.53 6.07
C PRO A 155 18.00 3.74 4.93
N TYR A 156 18.21 5.00 4.52
CA TYR A 156 19.17 5.40 3.50
C TYR A 156 20.57 5.77 4.01
N THR A 157 20.82 5.76 5.33
CA THR A 157 22.18 6.01 5.88
C THR A 157 23.18 4.92 5.49
N THR A 158 22.68 3.81 4.95
CA THR A 158 23.44 2.75 4.26
C THR A 158 23.70 3.06 2.77
N ALA A 159 23.72 4.32 2.33
CA ALA A 159 24.13 4.70 0.97
C ALA A 159 25.51 4.13 0.57
N ILE A 160 26.37 3.89 1.57
CA ILE A 160 27.66 3.20 1.44
C ILE A 160 27.47 1.73 0.99
N TRP A 161 26.46 1.02 1.52
CA TRP A 161 26.12 -0.35 1.12
C TRP A 161 25.53 -0.40 -0.29
N ARG A 162 24.67 0.55 -0.67
CA ARG A 162 24.13 0.61 -2.06
C ARG A 162 25.23 0.85 -3.10
N LYS A 163 26.26 1.62 -2.76
CA LYS A 163 27.45 1.79 -3.63
C LYS A 163 28.34 0.55 -3.67
N ARG A 164 28.43 -0.21 -2.57
CA ARG A 164 29.30 -1.39 -2.46
C ARG A 164 28.65 -2.66 -3.02
N PHE A 165 27.32 -2.77 -2.96
CA PHE A 165 26.53 -3.89 -3.45
C PHE A 165 25.29 -3.37 -4.18
N PRO A 166 25.42 -2.91 -5.44
CA PRO A 166 24.26 -2.49 -6.22
C PRO A 166 23.34 -3.68 -6.47
N PHE A 167 22.03 -3.48 -6.32
CA PHE A 167 21.04 -4.45 -6.76
C PHE A 167 21.16 -4.63 -8.27
N ARG A 168 21.51 -5.84 -8.71
CA ARG A 168 21.70 -6.13 -10.14
C ARG A 168 20.37 -6.28 -10.87
N ASN A 169 19.35 -6.78 -10.17
CA ASN A 169 18.03 -7.09 -10.72
C ASN A 169 16.92 -6.44 -9.88
N LYS A 170 15.82 -6.06 -10.53
CA LYS A 170 14.61 -5.51 -9.91
C LYS A 170 14.02 -6.43 -8.84
N THR A 171 14.04 -7.74 -9.08
CA THR A 171 13.54 -8.76 -8.14
C THR A 171 14.33 -8.80 -6.84
N GLN A 172 15.65 -8.65 -6.90
CA GLN A 172 16.51 -8.62 -5.72
C GLN A 172 16.22 -7.38 -4.88
N PHE A 173 15.93 -6.25 -5.53
CA PHE A 173 15.51 -5.04 -4.85
C PHE A 173 14.15 -5.23 -4.17
N GLU A 174 13.15 -5.79 -4.87
CA GLU A 174 11.80 -5.99 -4.33
C GLU A 174 11.80 -6.88 -3.08
N VAL A 175 12.49 -8.03 -3.12
CA VAL A 175 12.58 -8.96 -1.96
C VAL A 175 13.24 -8.30 -0.74
N THR A 176 14.34 -7.56 -0.96
CA THR A 176 15.06 -6.90 0.15
C THR A 176 14.37 -5.63 0.63
N HIS A 177 13.57 -4.98 -0.21
CA HIS A 177 12.78 -3.82 0.17
C HIS A 177 11.72 -4.21 1.20
N ASP A 178 10.98 -5.28 0.98
CA ASP A 178 9.92 -5.68 1.90
C ASP A 178 10.44 -6.05 3.30
N GLU A 179 11.62 -6.67 3.39
CA GLU A 179 12.22 -7.05 4.68
C GLU A 179 12.79 -5.88 5.49
N VAL A 180 13.37 -4.87 4.82
CA VAL A 180 14.09 -3.77 5.47
C VAL A 180 13.15 -2.64 5.87
N TYR A 181 12.08 -2.40 5.11
CA TYR A 181 11.22 -1.23 5.29
C TYR A 181 9.98 -1.50 6.16
N THR A 182 9.74 -2.74 6.57
CA THR A 182 8.56 -3.12 7.38
C THR A 182 8.80 -3.08 8.89
N LYS A 183 10.05 -3.13 9.37
CA LYS A 183 10.34 -3.34 10.80
C LYS A 183 10.50 -2.08 11.65
N ASP A 184 11.06 -0.99 11.11
CA ASP A 184 11.50 0.15 11.93
C ASP A 184 11.24 1.50 11.23
N MET A 185 9.97 1.87 11.02
CA MET A 185 9.61 3.24 10.64
C MET A 185 8.79 3.90 11.73
N GLN A 186 9.27 5.04 12.24
CA GLN A 186 8.48 5.96 13.07
C GLN A 186 7.37 6.70 12.27
N LEU A 187 7.32 6.51 10.95
CA LEU A 187 6.24 7.02 10.10
C LEU A 187 5.07 6.06 10.15
N LYS A 188 3.86 6.62 10.31
CA LYS A 188 2.65 5.82 10.27
C LYS A 188 2.58 4.99 8.99
N THR A 189 2.60 3.68 9.13
CA THR A 189 2.48 2.73 8.01
C THR A 189 1.10 2.84 7.36
N LEU A 190 0.94 2.30 6.15
CA LEU A 190 -0.38 2.26 5.51
C LEU A 190 -1.39 1.53 6.40
N ASP A 191 -0.97 0.45 7.06
CA ASP A 191 -1.84 -0.34 7.94
C ASP A 191 -2.23 0.44 9.20
N GLU A 192 -1.30 1.17 9.81
CA GLU A 192 -1.63 2.07 10.94
C GLU A 192 -2.58 3.19 10.51
N ARG A 193 -2.38 3.80 9.33
CA ARG A 193 -3.31 4.81 8.81
C ARG A 193 -4.69 4.24 8.51
N ARG A 194 -4.75 2.99 8.02
CA ARG A 194 -6.02 2.29 7.82
C ARG A 194 -6.72 2.04 9.16
N GLN A 195 -5.98 1.65 10.20
CA GLN A 195 -6.51 1.51 11.56
C GLN A 195 -6.95 2.85 12.17
N GLU A 196 -6.29 3.97 11.87
CA GLU A 196 -6.75 5.28 12.33
C GLU A 196 -8.03 5.73 11.66
N PHE A 197 -8.18 5.43 10.37
CA PHE A 197 -9.39 5.74 9.63
C PHE A 197 -10.56 4.85 10.04
N ASP A 198 -10.27 3.57 10.32
CA ASP A 198 -11.25 2.57 10.75
C ASP A 198 -10.65 1.71 11.88
N PRO A 199 -10.82 2.12 13.15
CA PRO A 199 -10.24 1.45 14.29
C PRO A 199 -10.90 0.08 14.48
N GLN A 200 -10.21 -0.94 13.97
CA GLN A 200 -10.57 -2.33 14.18
C GLN A 200 -10.54 -2.64 15.69
N PRO A 201 -11.43 -3.52 16.20
CA PRO A 201 -11.42 -3.92 17.60
C PRO A 201 -10.03 -4.45 17.99
N ILE A 202 -9.61 -4.14 19.23
CA ILE A 202 -8.29 -4.53 19.76
C ILE A 202 -8.08 -6.02 19.49
N ARG A 203 -7.02 -6.35 18.76
CA ARG A 203 -6.69 -7.73 18.40
C ARG A 203 -6.24 -8.46 19.66
N VAL A 204 -7.18 -9.11 20.33
CA VAL A 204 -6.90 -9.99 21.46
C VAL A 204 -6.12 -11.19 20.94
N ASP A 205 -5.08 -11.60 21.66
CA ASP A 205 -4.33 -12.82 21.34
C ASP A 205 -5.29 -14.00 21.29
N LYS A 206 -5.41 -14.62 20.12
CA LYS A 206 -6.29 -15.77 19.94
C LYS A 206 -5.76 -16.95 20.75
N VAL A 207 -6.66 -17.76 21.31
CA VAL A 207 -6.34 -18.94 22.13
C VAL A 207 -6.56 -20.22 21.33
N ASN A 208 -5.61 -21.17 21.40
CA ASN A 208 -5.79 -22.46 20.75
C ASN A 208 -6.75 -23.35 21.56
N ILE A 209 -7.96 -23.56 21.03
CA ILE A 209 -9.03 -24.36 21.64
C ILE A 209 -9.03 -25.83 21.22
N GLY A 210 -8.21 -26.18 20.22
CA GLY A 210 -8.14 -27.54 19.67
C GLY A 210 -7.38 -28.54 20.54
N PHE A 211 -7.12 -29.70 19.96
CA PHE A 211 -6.20 -30.66 20.56
C PHE A 211 -4.75 -30.16 20.43
N LEU A 212 -4.07 -30.10 21.57
CA LEU A 212 -2.62 -29.92 21.61
C LEU A 212 -1.98 -31.22 21.13
N TYR A 213 -1.26 -31.15 20.02
CA TYR A 213 -0.41 -32.25 19.58
C TYR A 213 1.04 -31.78 19.70
N PRO A 214 1.95 -32.57 20.28
CA PRO A 214 3.34 -32.21 20.33
C PRO A 214 3.86 -32.07 18.89
N ILE A 215 4.50 -30.94 18.60
CA ILE A 215 5.29 -30.78 17.38
C ILE A 215 6.51 -31.67 17.57
N ASN A 216 6.38 -32.95 17.24
CA ASN A 216 7.54 -33.83 17.22
C ASN A 216 8.40 -33.38 16.04
N PRO A 217 9.63 -32.86 16.27
CA PRO A 217 10.52 -32.55 15.17
C PRO A 217 10.75 -33.82 14.36
N VAL A 218 10.81 -33.69 13.03
CA VAL A 218 11.09 -34.80 12.12
C VAL A 218 12.34 -35.50 12.63
N SER A 219 12.25 -36.81 12.84
CA SER A 219 13.36 -37.58 13.40
C SER A 219 14.56 -37.47 12.46
N ASN A 220 15.78 -37.42 13.01
CA ASN A 220 17.00 -37.43 12.20
C ASN A 220 17.04 -38.65 11.25
N SER A 221 16.41 -39.78 11.62
CA SER A 221 16.28 -40.94 10.75
C SER A 221 15.39 -40.65 9.54
N GLU A 222 14.20 -40.09 9.76
CA GLU A 222 13.24 -39.74 8.69
C GLU A 222 13.84 -38.70 7.73
N ASN A 223 14.53 -37.69 8.26
CA ASN A 223 15.23 -36.71 7.43
C ASN A 223 16.34 -37.36 6.58
N ARG A 224 17.08 -38.32 7.14
CA ARG A 224 18.10 -39.08 6.40
C ARG A 224 17.46 -39.92 5.29
N GLU A 225 16.33 -40.58 5.57
CA GLU A 225 15.58 -41.35 4.57
C GLU A 225 15.06 -40.45 3.43
N ARG A 226 14.51 -39.28 3.77
CA ARG A 226 14.09 -38.27 2.78
C ARG A 226 15.27 -37.82 1.91
N LEU A 227 16.41 -37.50 2.50
CA LEU A 227 17.61 -37.11 1.75
C LEU A 227 18.12 -38.24 0.84
N GLN A 228 18.11 -39.48 1.32
CA GLN A 228 18.46 -40.65 0.49
C GLN A 228 17.46 -40.85 -0.65
N HIS A 229 16.16 -40.68 -0.40
CA HIS A 229 15.13 -40.74 -1.42
C HIS A 229 15.35 -39.65 -2.48
N TYR A 230 15.57 -38.41 -2.07
CA TYR A 230 15.87 -37.30 -2.99
C TYR A 230 17.14 -37.56 -3.81
N ALA A 231 18.21 -38.07 -3.20
CA ALA A 231 19.43 -38.43 -3.92
C ALA A 231 19.15 -39.49 -5.00
N LYS A 232 18.41 -40.56 -4.66
CA LYS A 232 18.01 -41.61 -5.62
C LYS A 232 17.17 -41.07 -6.79
N GLN A 233 16.18 -40.20 -6.52
CA GLN A 233 15.38 -39.58 -7.58
C GLN A 233 16.19 -38.62 -8.45
N ARG A 234 17.16 -37.90 -7.86
CA ARG A 234 18.05 -37.02 -8.61
C ARG A 234 18.98 -37.82 -9.53
N ASP A 235 19.43 -39.00 -9.12
CA ASP A 235 20.37 -39.81 -9.90
C ASP A 235 19.71 -40.54 -11.07
N ARG A 236 18.38 -40.70 -11.04
CA ARG A 236 17.57 -41.27 -12.13
C ARG A 236 17.69 -40.48 -13.45
N ALA A 237 18.17 -41.16 -14.48
CA ALA A 237 18.44 -40.56 -15.80
C ALA A 237 17.16 -40.25 -16.60
N ASP A 238 16.12 -41.08 -16.43
CA ASP A 238 14.79 -40.92 -16.99
C ASP A 238 14.11 -39.62 -16.51
N LEU A 239 14.10 -39.38 -15.20
CA LEU A 239 13.54 -38.16 -14.61
C LEU A 239 14.32 -36.92 -15.02
N LYS A 240 15.65 -37.00 -15.09
CA LYS A 240 16.50 -35.91 -15.60
C LYS A 240 16.16 -35.57 -17.04
N ARG A 241 16.01 -36.58 -17.91
CA ARG A 241 15.63 -36.36 -19.32
C ARG A 241 14.26 -35.67 -19.41
N LEU A 242 13.25 -36.19 -18.72
CA LEU A 242 11.91 -35.59 -18.68
C LEU A 242 11.93 -34.16 -18.12
N HIS A 243 12.79 -33.87 -17.14
CA HIS A 243 12.98 -32.53 -16.59
C HIS A 243 13.56 -31.56 -17.63
N TYR A 244 14.64 -31.96 -18.33
CA TYR A 244 15.24 -31.14 -19.39
C TYR A 244 14.30 -30.92 -20.58
N ASP A 245 13.50 -31.93 -20.91
CA ASP A 245 12.48 -31.85 -21.96
C ASP A 245 11.23 -31.06 -21.52
N GLY A 246 11.13 -30.66 -20.24
CA GLY A 246 9.96 -29.96 -19.67
C GLY A 246 8.70 -30.82 -19.60
N ALA A 247 8.82 -32.14 -19.78
CA ALA A 247 7.72 -33.11 -19.82
C ALA A 247 7.44 -33.80 -18.48
N LEU A 248 8.25 -33.53 -17.44
CA LEU A 248 8.09 -34.14 -16.12
C LEU A 248 6.76 -33.72 -15.46
N ARG A 249 5.90 -34.70 -15.18
CA ARG A 249 4.63 -34.51 -14.47
C ARG A 249 4.67 -35.18 -13.11
N VAL A 250 4.10 -34.53 -12.11
CA VAL A 250 3.97 -35.05 -10.75
C VAL A 250 2.58 -35.65 -10.58
N PRO A 251 2.44 -36.89 -10.05
CA PRO A 251 1.14 -37.48 -9.77
C PRO A 251 0.42 -36.70 -8.66
N LEU A 252 -0.68 -36.03 -9.01
CA LEU A 252 -1.39 -35.16 -8.07
C LEU A 252 -2.10 -35.93 -6.96
N ASP A 253 -2.55 -37.16 -7.23
CA ASP A 253 -3.25 -37.99 -6.25
C ASP A 253 -2.31 -38.44 -5.12
N GLU A 254 -1.09 -38.85 -5.46
CA GLU A 254 -0.06 -39.20 -4.47
C GLU A 254 0.37 -37.98 -3.64
N VAL A 255 0.53 -36.82 -4.28
CA VAL A 255 0.83 -35.55 -3.59
C VAL A 255 -0.29 -35.19 -2.61
N ARG A 256 -1.55 -35.42 -3.00
CA ARG A 256 -2.70 -35.16 -2.15
C ARG A 256 -2.70 -36.07 -0.93
N GLU A 257 -2.48 -37.37 -1.10
CA GLU A 257 -2.42 -38.32 0.03
C GLU A 257 -1.26 -38.02 0.98
N ASP A 258 -0.08 -37.69 0.46
CA ASP A 258 1.06 -37.27 1.28
C ASP A 258 0.74 -36.00 2.05
N TRP A 259 0.15 -34.99 1.39
CA TRP A 259 -0.28 -33.75 2.03
C TRP A 259 -1.30 -34.00 3.14
N LEU A 260 -2.32 -34.83 2.92
CA LEU A 260 -3.34 -35.20 3.91
C LEU A 260 -2.75 -35.90 5.15
N SER A 261 -1.68 -36.67 4.96
CA SER A 261 -0.96 -37.32 6.07
C SER A 261 0.00 -36.38 6.82
N SER A 262 0.41 -35.30 6.16
CA SER A 262 1.43 -34.37 6.65
C SER A 262 0.84 -33.29 7.58
N SER A 263 1.70 -32.69 8.41
CA SER A 263 1.34 -31.52 9.22
C SER A 263 1.00 -30.29 8.38
N LEU A 264 1.39 -30.28 7.10
CA LEU A 264 1.07 -29.23 6.14
C LEU A 264 -0.44 -29.10 5.90
N PHE A 265 -1.18 -30.21 5.88
CA PHE A 265 -2.65 -30.18 5.79
C PHE A 265 -3.25 -29.26 6.85
N SER A 266 -2.83 -29.48 8.10
CA SER A 266 -3.33 -28.78 9.27
C SER A 266 -3.07 -27.28 9.22
N ASN A 267 -1.85 -26.89 8.83
CA ASN A 267 -1.45 -25.49 8.70
C ASN A 267 -2.17 -24.80 7.54
N SER A 268 -2.27 -25.49 6.39
CA SER A 268 -2.93 -24.96 5.20
C SER A 268 -4.40 -24.68 5.48
N LEU A 269 -5.11 -25.62 6.12
CA LEU A 269 -6.52 -25.46 6.46
C LEU A 269 -6.72 -24.34 7.49
N TYR A 270 -5.83 -24.23 8.47
CA TYR A 270 -5.85 -23.12 9.43
C TYR A 270 -5.70 -21.76 8.72
N THR A 271 -4.74 -21.63 7.82
CA THR A 271 -4.54 -20.39 7.05
C THR A 271 -5.77 -20.06 6.20
N ILE A 272 -6.35 -21.06 5.53
CA ILE A 272 -7.56 -20.89 4.72
C ILE A 272 -8.73 -20.46 5.61
N ALA A 273 -9.04 -21.19 6.68
CA ALA A 273 -10.14 -20.87 7.58
C ALA A 273 -10.00 -19.48 8.22
N ASN A 274 -8.77 -19.07 8.57
CA ASN A 274 -8.48 -17.73 9.08
C ASN A 274 -8.63 -16.65 7.99
N HIS A 275 -8.27 -16.94 6.73
CA HIS A 275 -8.52 -16.02 5.61
C HIS A 275 -10.01 -15.79 5.38
N TYR A 276 -10.82 -16.84 5.52
CA TYR A 276 -12.28 -16.75 5.43
C TYR A 276 -12.95 -16.19 6.68
N GLY A 277 -12.22 -15.80 7.74
CA GLY A 277 -12.81 -15.24 8.97
C GLY A 277 -13.58 -16.24 9.84
N LEU A 278 -13.51 -17.55 9.56
CA LEU A 278 -14.36 -18.55 10.22
C LEU A 278 -14.12 -18.65 11.73
N PHE A 279 -12.87 -18.50 12.18
CA PHE A 279 -12.55 -18.57 13.60
C PHE A 279 -13.09 -17.36 14.38
N ASP A 280 -13.08 -16.18 13.75
CA ASP A 280 -13.56 -14.95 14.36
C ASP A 280 -15.08 -15.00 14.51
N ASP A 281 -15.79 -15.52 13.51
CA ASP A 281 -17.26 -15.62 13.55
C ASP A 281 -17.74 -16.75 14.47
N LEU A 282 -17.15 -17.94 14.38
CA LEU A 282 -17.64 -19.13 15.10
C LEU A 282 -17.15 -19.21 16.55
N PHE A 283 -15.93 -18.74 16.82
CA PHE A 283 -15.26 -18.93 18.12
C PHE A 283 -14.75 -17.62 18.76
N LYS A 284 -14.94 -16.46 18.10
CA LYS A 284 -14.52 -15.12 18.54
C LYS A 284 -13.00 -15.02 18.80
N HIS A 285 -12.55 -15.53 19.94
CA HIS A 285 -11.16 -15.49 20.38
C HIS A 285 -10.45 -16.85 20.23
N GLY A 286 -11.19 -17.91 19.91
CA GLY A 286 -10.66 -19.26 19.77
C GLY A 286 -10.19 -19.57 18.34
N TYR A 287 -9.10 -20.32 18.21
CA TYR A 287 -8.71 -20.95 16.96
C TYR A 287 -8.26 -22.40 17.21
N PHE A 288 -8.24 -23.22 16.16
CA PHE A 288 -7.64 -24.55 16.27
C PHE A 288 -7.03 -24.97 14.94
N TYR A 289 -6.16 -25.98 15.02
CA TYR A 289 -5.55 -26.62 13.87
C TYR A 289 -6.33 -27.89 13.52
N PRO A 290 -7.03 -27.93 12.36
CA PRO A 290 -7.74 -29.11 11.89
C PRO A 290 -6.78 -30.28 11.69
N ARG A 291 -7.04 -31.43 12.32
CA ARG A 291 -6.10 -32.57 12.35
C ARG A 291 -6.53 -33.73 11.46
N ILE A 292 -7.82 -33.98 11.37
CA ILE A 292 -8.36 -35.11 10.63
C ILE A 292 -8.99 -34.59 9.35
N PRO A 293 -8.63 -35.10 8.16
CA PRO A 293 -9.33 -34.71 6.94
C PRO A 293 -10.77 -35.20 6.96
N LEU A 294 -11.70 -34.30 6.68
CA LEU A 294 -13.13 -34.56 6.62
C LEU A 294 -13.54 -34.65 5.15
N ASN A 295 -13.91 -35.84 4.70
CA ASN A 295 -14.36 -36.08 3.34
C ASN A 295 -15.88 -35.99 3.31
N ILE A 296 -16.41 -34.96 2.65
CA ILE A 296 -17.85 -34.74 2.53
C ILE A 296 -18.19 -34.74 1.05
N ASN A 297 -19.11 -35.62 0.67
CA ASN A 297 -19.53 -35.83 -0.71
C ASN A 297 -21.05 -35.71 -0.80
N TYR A 298 -21.53 -34.75 -1.60
CA TYR A 298 -22.95 -34.67 -1.94
C TYR A 298 -23.28 -35.62 -3.09
N PRO A 299 -24.38 -36.37 -3.02
CA PRO A 299 -24.84 -37.17 -4.15
C PRO A 299 -25.24 -36.24 -5.30
N TYR A 300 -24.75 -36.52 -6.50
CA TYR A 300 -25.13 -35.84 -7.74
C TYR A 300 -25.72 -36.86 -8.72
N GLU A 301 -26.49 -36.39 -9.70
CA GLU A 301 -27.15 -37.25 -10.68
C GLU A 301 -26.17 -38.25 -11.34
N ASN A 302 -26.63 -39.49 -11.60
CA ASN A 302 -25.87 -40.57 -12.25
C ASN A 302 -24.63 -41.08 -11.50
N GLU A 303 -24.73 -41.33 -10.20
CA GLU A 303 -23.66 -41.88 -9.33
C GLU A 303 -22.40 -40.99 -9.22
N GLN A 304 -22.46 -39.76 -9.75
CA GLN A 304 -21.41 -38.78 -9.55
C GLN A 304 -21.53 -38.18 -8.15
N VAL A 305 -20.39 -37.74 -7.60
CA VAL A 305 -20.37 -37.08 -6.29
C VAL A 305 -19.78 -35.68 -6.42
N THR A 306 -20.34 -34.77 -5.66
CA THR A 306 -19.85 -33.39 -5.56
C THR A 306 -19.10 -33.22 -4.23
N PRO A 307 -17.74 -33.23 -4.26
CA PRO A 307 -16.95 -33.13 -3.03
C PRO A 307 -16.93 -31.71 -2.46
N VAL A 308 -16.93 -31.62 -1.14
CA VAL A 308 -16.65 -30.39 -0.40
C VAL A 308 -15.16 -30.36 -0.06
N TYR A 309 -14.53 -29.22 -0.31
CA TYR A 309 -13.14 -28.96 0.06
C TYR A 309 -13.09 -27.86 1.13
N SER A 310 -12.41 -26.74 0.86
CA SER A 310 -12.21 -25.64 1.81
C SER A 310 -12.46 -24.31 1.12
N GLY A 311 -13.75 -24.01 0.91
CA GLY A 311 -14.20 -22.78 0.25
C GLY A 311 -14.51 -22.93 -1.24
N ASN A 312 -14.64 -24.16 -1.76
CA ASN A 312 -15.15 -24.36 -3.12
C ASN A 312 -16.62 -23.91 -3.22
N ARG A 313 -17.06 -23.58 -4.43
CA ARG A 313 -18.42 -23.14 -4.70
C ARG A 313 -19.31 -24.34 -5.02
N LEU A 314 -20.43 -24.46 -4.34
CA LEU A 314 -21.48 -25.44 -4.64
C LEU A 314 -22.79 -24.72 -4.94
N TYR A 315 -23.62 -25.33 -5.78
CA TYR A 315 -24.97 -24.83 -6.01
C TYR A 315 -25.90 -25.33 -4.90
N ALA A 316 -26.89 -24.52 -4.53
CA ALA A 316 -27.90 -24.92 -3.55
C ALA A 316 -28.69 -26.16 -4.01
N LYS A 317 -28.83 -26.37 -5.34
CA LYS A 317 -29.44 -27.58 -5.91
C LYS A 317 -28.64 -28.86 -5.60
N ASP A 318 -27.30 -28.78 -5.54
CA ASP A 318 -26.43 -29.93 -5.32
C ASP A 318 -26.43 -30.33 -3.84
N ALA A 319 -26.58 -29.34 -2.95
CA ALA A 319 -26.69 -29.53 -1.51
C ALA A 319 -28.15 -29.72 -1.04
N ARG A 320 -29.02 -30.32 -1.88
CA ARG A 320 -30.43 -30.54 -1.54
C ARG A 320 -30.60 -31.71 -0.58
N GLU A 321 -29.86 -32.78 -0.80
CA GLU A 321 -29.86 -34.00 0.02
C GLU A 321 -28.72 -33.98 1.04
N LYS A 322 -28.85 -34.78 2.10
CA LYS A 322 -27.78 -34.90 3.10
C LYS A 322 -26.51 -35.46 2.44
N PRO A 323 -25.32 -34.94 2.77
CA PRO A 323 -24.07 -35.47 2.22
C PRO A 323 -23.65 -36.76 2.92
N HIS A 324 -22.82 -37.54 2.23
CA HIS A 324 -22.05 -38.61 2.85
C HIS A 324 -20.78 -38.02 3.47
N VAL A 325 -20.51 -38.32 4.74
CA VAL A 325 -19.40 -37.74 5.50
C VAL A 325 -18.54 -38.85 6.08
N GLU A 326 -17.23 -38.77 5.85
CA GLU A 326 -16.27 -39.78 6.29
C GLU A 326 -15.01 -39.13 6.88
N TRP A 327 -14.46 -39.76 7.92
CA TRP A 327 -13.16 -39.39 8.48
C TRP A 327 -12.42 -40.61 9.03
N LYS A 328 -11.08 -40.47 9.19
CA LYS A 328 -10.25 -41.50 9.80
C LYS A 328 -10.40 -41.46 11.33
N SER A 329 -11.08 -42.46 11.90
CA SER A 329 -11.16 -42.69 13.36
C SER A 329 -10.14 -43.74 13.79
N SER A 330 -9.67 -43.66 15.05
CA SER A 330 -8.71 -44.61 15.65
C SER A 330 -9.25 -46.04 15.81
N GLY A 331 -10.55 -46.27 15.57
CA GLY A 331 -11.20 -47.58 15.70
C GLY A 331 -11.38 -48.08 17.14
N LYS A 332 -11.10 -47.23 18.14
CA LYS A 332 -11.37 -47.55 19.55
C LYS A 332 -12.86 -47.37 19.85
N SER A 333 -13.46 -48.33 20.55
CA SER A 333 -14.90 -48.36 20.85
C SER A 333 -15.39 -47.21 21.75
N ASP A 334 -14.49 -46.47 22.39
CA ASP A 334 -14.80 -45.36 23.31
C ASP A 334 -14.63 -43.97 22.67
N GLU A 335 -14.46 -43.89 21.34
CA GLU A 335 -14.38 -42.61 20.64
C GLU A 335 -15.74 -42.16 20.11
N PHE A 336 -16.22 -41.05 20.67
CA PHE A 336 -17.44 -40.38 20.23
C PHE A 336 -17.11 -39.04 19.58
N TYR A 337 -17.88 -38.71 18.55
CA TYR A 337 -17.78 -37.46 17.81
C TYR A 337 -19.14 -36.75 17.74
N THR A 338 -19.10 -35.45 17.52
CA THR A 338 -20.29 -34.63 17.25
C THR A 338 -20.04 -33.84 15.98
N LEU A 339 -20.97 -33.92 15.03
CA LEU A 339 -20.94 -33.20 13.76
C LEU A 339 -21.97 -32.08 13.78
N VAL A 340 -21.52 -30.87 13.45
CA VAL A 340 -22.33 -29.67 13.39
C VAL A 340 -22.18 -29.04 12.01
N PHE A 341 -23.29 -28.71 11.36
CA PHE A 341 -23.33 -28.02 10.08
C PHE A 341 -24.07 -26.70 10.24
N THR A 342 -23.35 -25.58 10.15
CA THR A 342 -23.86 -24.23 10.39
C THR A 342 -23.55 -23.28 9.25
N ASN A 343 -24.36 -22.21 9.17
CA ASN A 343 -24.19 -21.12 8.23
C ASN A 343 -24.17 -19.79 8.99
N PRO A 344 -22.99 -19.20 9.25
CA PRO A 344 -22.88 -17.91 9.94
C PRO A 344 -23.49 -16.74 9.18
N ASP A 345 -23.60 -16.83 7.84
CA ASP A 345 -24.09 -15.73 7.00
C ASP A 345 -25.61 -15.85 6.73
N GLY A 346 -26.24 -16.94 7.17
CA GLY A 346 -27.59 -17.35 6.74
C GLY A 346 -28.76 -16.74 7.49
N HIS A 347 -28.52 -16.07 8.61
CA HIS A 347 -29.59 -15.65 9.51
C HIS A 347 -30.30 -14.38 9.00
N LEU A 348 -31.63 -14.38 9.00
CA LEU A 348 -32.43 -13.35 8.32
C LEU A 348 -32.81 -12.14 9.18
N LYS A 349 -32.75 -12.26 10.52
CA LYS A 349 -33.28 -11.26 11.47
C LYS A 349 -32.20 -10.65 12.36
N GLU A 350 -31.44 -11.52 13.02
CA GLU A 350 -30.39 -11.15 13.98
C GLU A 350 -29.02 -11.21 13.32
N ASP A 351 -28.20 -10.20 13.61
CA ASP A 351 -26.82 -10.08 13.15
C ASP A 351 -25.88 -10.89 14.07
N GLY A 352 -24.92 -11.60 13.49
CA GLY A 352 -24.00 -12.50 14.22
C GLY A 352 -24.60 -13.82 14.72
N ALA A 353 -25.87 -14.09 14.43
CA ALA A 353 -26.49 -15.39 14.67
C ALA A 353 -26.27 -16.34 13.49
N GLU A 354 -26.09 -17.62 13.77
CA GLU A 354 -25.89 -18.65 12.75
C GLU A 354 -27.17 -19.45 12.53
N VAL A 355 -27.33 -20.03 11.33
CA VAL A 355 -28.39 -20.99 11.05
C VAL A 355 -27.84 -22.42 11.15
N LEU A 356 -28.44 -23.23 12.03
CA LEU A 356 -28.13 -24.64 12.16
C LEU A 356 -28.84 -25.47 11.08
N HIS A 357 -28.05 -26.04 10.19
CA HIS A 357 -28.54 -26.87 9.09
C HIS A 357 -28.59 -28.35 9.47
N TRP A 358 -27.61 -28.87 10.21
CA TRP A 358 -27.59 -30.28 10.64
C TRP A 358 -26.78 -30.44 11.93
N PHE A 359 -27.27 -31.28 12.85
CA PHE A 359 -26.57 -31.58 14.09
C PHE A 359 -26.74 -33.06 14.45
N VAL A 360 -25.63 -33.78 14.57
CA VAL A 360 -25.59 -35.17 15.02
C VAL A 360 -24.57 -35.31 16.15
N GLY A 361 -25.06 -35.66 17.34
CA GLY A 361 -24.23 -35.90 18.52
C GLY A 361 -23.89 -37.37 18.72
N ASN A 362 -22.93 -37.66 19.58
CA ASN A 362 -22.62 -39.01 20.08
C ASN A 362 -22.38 -40.06 18.97
N ILE A 363 -21.75 -39.68 17.87
CA ILE A 363 -21.41 -40.56 16.75
C ILE A 363 -20.29 -41.52 17.17
N PRO A 364 -20.51 -42.85 17.18
CA PRO A 364 -19.46 -43.80 17.50
C PRO A 364 -18.50 -43.96 16.31
N GLY A 365 -17.22 -43.63 16.51
CA GLY A 365 -16.18 -43.79 15.49
C GLY A 365 -16.43 -42.97 14.22
N ASN A 366 -16.93 -43.62 13.17
CA ASN A 366 -17.26 -43.05 11.85
C ASN A 366 -18.68 -43.43 11.38
N GLN A 367 -19.55 -43.87 12.30
CA GLN A 367 -20.89 -44.40 11.96
C GLN A 367 -21.98 -43.37 12.26
N ILE A 368 -22.20 -42.44 11.33
CA ILE A 368 -23.12 -41.30 11.50
C ILE A 368 -24.56 -41.75 11.75
N ASP A 369 -25.02 -42.81 11.08
CA ASP A 369 -26.39 -43.31 11.23
C ASP A 369 -26.69 -43.87 12.63
N GLN A 370 -25.66 -44.25 13.40
CA GLN A 370 -25.79 -44.67 14.80
C GLN A 370 -25.73 -43.48 15.78
N GLY A 371 -25.41 -42.28 15.27
CA GLY A 371 -25.38 -41.05 16.04
C GLY A 371 -26.78 -40.55 16.40
N GLU A 372 -26.82 -39.70 17.42
CA GLU A 372 -28.01 -39.06 17.92
C GLU A 372 -28.31 -37.81 17.10
N THR A 373 -29.32 -37.86 16.22
CA THR A 373 -29.68 -36.70 15.38
C THR A 373 -30.50 -35.69 16.19
N LEU A 374 -29.86 -34.58 16.61
CA LEU A 374 -30.53 -33.49 17.35
C LEU A 374 -31.34 -32.60 16.42
N CYS A 375 -30.77 -32.29 15.25
CA CYS A 375 -31.35 -31.39 14.27
C CYS A 375 -31.25 -32.02 12.89
N SER A 376 -32.39 -32.29 12.25
CA SER A 376 -32.46 -32.84 10.89
C SER A 376 -31.85 -31.90 9.86
N TYR A 377 -31.28 -32.52 8.82
CA TYR A 377 -30.65 -31.82 7.71
C TYR A 377 -31.64 -30.89 7.01
N LEU A 378 -31.27 -29.62 6.92
CA LEU A 378 -31.94 -28.60 6.14
C LEU A 378 -30.96 -28.10 5.07
N PRO A 379 -31.28 -28.16 3.77
CA PRO A 379 -30.40 -27.67 2.71
C PRO A 379 -30.08 -26.17 2.89
N PRO A 380 -28.94 -25.67 2.39
CA PRO A 380 -28.63 -24.25 2.42
C PRO A 380 -29.60 -23.45 1.53
N PHE A 381 -30.09 -22.32 2.04
CA PHE A 381 -31.10 -21.48 1.37
C PHE A 381 -30.69 -19.99 1.32
N PRO A 382 -29.53 -19.63 0.72
CA PRO A 382 -29.12 -18.23 0.62
C PRO A 382 -30.17 -17.40 -0.13
N PRO A 383 -30.69 -16.31 0.46
CA PRO A 383 -31.73 -15.51 -0.18
C PRO A 383 -31.18 -14.74 -1.39
N ASN A 384 -32.09 -14.30 -2.27
CA ASN A 384 -31.66 -13.62 -3.48
C ASN A 384 -31.04 -12.25 -3.12
N GLY A 385 -29.83 -12.00 -3.60
CA GLY A 385 -29.12 -10.72 -3.41
C GLY A 385 -28.37 -10.56 -2.09
N SER A 386 -28.31 -11.58 -1.22
CA SER A 386 -27.44 -11.56 -0.04
C SER A 386 -25.97 -11.85 -0.33
N GLY A 387 -25.66 -12.38 -1.53
CA GLY A 387 -24.30 -12.72 -1.93
C GLY A 387 -23.93 -14.17 -1.65
N TRP A 388 -22.69 -14.40 -1.22
CA TRP A 388 -22.15 -15.74 -0.98
C TRP A 388 -22.17 -16.05 0.51
N HIS A 389 -22.74 -17.19 0.86
CA HIS A 389 -22.81 -17.70 2.22
C HIS A 389 -21.79 -18.80 2.42
N ARG A 390 -21.12 -18.80 3.57
CA ARG A 390 -20.19 -19.86 3.98
C ARG A 390 -20.96 -20.92 4.75
N CYS A 391 -20.95 -22.15 4.27
CA CYS A 391 -21.58 -23.28 4.93
C CYS A 391 -20.49 -24.17 5.53
N VAL A 392 -20.47 -24.31 6.86
CA VAL A 392 -19.34 -24.88 7.62
C VAL A 392 -19.74 -26.16 8.33
N PHE A 393 -18.97 -27.22 8.11
CA PHE A 393 -18.99 -28.45 8.88
C PHE A 393 -17.91 -28.41 9.95
N LEU A 394 -18.31 -28.62 11.19
CA LEU A 394 -17.45 -28.73 12.36
C LEU A 394 -17.54 -30.14 12.92
N LEU A 395 -16.38 -30.78 13.07
CA LEU A 395 -16.27 -32.06 13.74
C LEU A 395 -15.64 -31.83 15.11
N TYR A 396 -16.36 -32.23 16.16
CA TYR A 396 -15.90 -32.25 17.54
C TYR A 396 -15.57 -33.68 17.97
N LYS A 397 -14.47 -33.85 18.70
CA LYS A 397 -14.12 -35.12 19.33
C LYS A 397 -14.38 -35.02 20.84
N HIS A 398 -15.03 -36.04 21.38
CA HIS A 398 -15.30 -36.12 22.81
C HIS A 398 -14.03 -36.51 23.56
N ARG A 399 -13.86 -35.97 24.76
CA ARG A 399 -12.75 -36.29 25.65
C ARG A 399 -13.02 -37.56 26.46
N ARG A 400 -14.27 -37.80 26.84
CA ARG A 400 -14.73 -38.94 27.65
C ARG A 400 -16.13 -39.35 27.24
N GLY A 401 -16.28 -40.54 26.68
CA GLY A 401 -17.57 -41.21 26.45
C GLY A 401 -18.65 -40.36 25.76
N ARG A 402 -19.91 -40.71 26.05
CA ARG A 402 -21.11 -40.04 25.53
C ARG A 402 -21.41 -38.78 26.33
N ILE A 403 -21.93 -37.77 25.63
CA ILE A 403 -22.33 -36.48 26.21
C ILE A 403 -23.85 -36.43 26.22
N ASN A 404 -24.44 -35.94 27.31
CA ASN A 404 -25.88 -35.71 27.36
C ASN A 404 -26.21 -34.33 26.77
N PHE A 405 -26.96 -34.31 25.68
CA PHE A 405 -27.41 -33.08 25.02
C PHE A 405 -28.84 -32.67 25.44
N SER A 406 -29.41 -33.24 26.52
CA SER A 406 -30.80 -32.97 26.99
C SER A 406 -31.15 -31.51 27.15
N GLU A 407 -30.19 -30.70 27.58
CA GLU A 407 -30.37 -29.25 27.75
C GLU A 407 -30.54 -28.51 26.42
N ILE A 408 -29.96 -29.03 25.35
CA ILE A 408 -30.12 -28.51 23.98
C ILE A 408 -31.40 -29.05 23.34
N TYR A 409 -31.76 -30.31 23.63
CA TYR A 409 -32.95 -30.97 23.10
C TYR A 409 -34.26 -30.19 23.34
N GLY A 410 -34.35 -29.42 24.43
CA GLY A 410 -35.52 -28.56 24.69
C GLY A 410 -35.74 -27.48 23.64
N SER A 411 -34.68 -27.04 22.95
CA SER A 411 -34.72 -25.99 21.92
C SER A 411 -35.00 -26.54 20.51
N PHE A 412 -34.66 -27.81 20.23
CA PHE A 412 -34.73 -28.40 18.89
C PHE A 412 -35.57 -29.70 18.90
N PRO A 413 -36.88 -29.65 18.60
CA PRO A 413 -37.60 -30.85 18.21
C PRO A 413 -37.04 -31.30 16.87
N GLY A 414 -36.48 -32.52 16.79
CA GLY A 414 -35.60 -32.99 15.70
C GLY A 414 -36.11 -32.85 14.26
N ASN A 415 -37.41 -32.61 14.04
CA ASN A 415 -38.02 -32.37 12.72
C ASN A 415 -38.58 -30.95 12.52
N SER A 416 -38.30 -30.01 13.43
CA SER A 416 -38.84 -28.67 13.30
C SER A 416 -38.11 -27.88 12.20
N VAL A 417 -38.92 -27.32 11.30
CA VAL A 417 -38.46 -26.50 10.17
C VAL A 417 -38.43 -25.00 10.55
N SER A 418 -38.80 -24.67 11.80
CA SER A 418 -38.83 -23.29 12.28
C SER A 418 -37.43 -22.69 12.31
N LEU A 419 -37.27 -21.51 11.69
CA LEU A 419 -36.01 -20.78 11.65
C LEU A 419 -35.57 -20.28 13.03
N GLU A 420 -36.51 -19.85 13.88
CA GLU A 420 -36.21 -19.35 15.23
C GLU A 420 -35.63 -20.44 16.13
N LYS A 421 -36.08 -21.68 15.92
CA LYS A 421 -35.50 -22.84 16.61
C LYS A 421 -34.15 -23.23 16.04
N ARG A 422 -33.80 -22.79 14.83
CA ARG A 422 -32.53 -23.09 14.16
C ARG A 422 -31.47 -22.02 14.36
N THR A 423 -31.80 -20.93 15.06
CA THR A 423 -30.84 -19.93 15.54
C THR A 423 -29.83 -20.62 16.46
N PHE A 424 -28.55 -20.51 16.11
CA PHE A 424 -27.47 -21.20 16.81
C PHE A 424 -26.26 -20.27 16.93
N HIS A 425 -25.55 -20.39 18.05
CA HIS A 425 -24.28 -19.72 18.26
C HIS A 425 -23.25 -20.80 18.61
N THR A 426 -22.30 -21.03 17.69
CA THR A 426 -21.26 -22.05 17.86
C THR A 426 -20.42 -21.77 19.10
N TYR A 427 -20.15 -20.49 19.38
CA TYR A 427 -19.40 -20.05 20.55
C TYR A 427 -20.07 -20.48 21.87
N ASP A 428 -21.36 -20.19 22.05
CA ASP A 428 -22.09 -20.50 23.29
C ASP A 428 -22.22 -22.01 23.50
N PHE A 429 -22.41 -22.76 22.42
CA PHE A 429 -22.36 -24.22 22.45
C PHE A 429 -20.98 -24.70 22.90
N PHE A 430 -19.92 -24.19 22.28
CA PHE A 430 -18.57 -24.63 22.62
C PHE A 430 -18.19 -24.27 24.06
N ASP A 431 -18.53 -23.07 24.54
CA ASP A 431 -18.21 -22.63 25.90
C ASP A 431 -18.83 -23.56 26.96
N LYS A 432 -20.09 -23.96 26.77
CA LYS A 432 -20.79 -24.90 27.65
C LYS A 432 -20.14 -26.29 27.70
N PHE A 433 -19.73 -26.82 26.54
CA PHE A 433 -19.23 -28.19 26.42
C PHE A 433 -17.71 -28.31 26.30
N CYS A 434 -16.94 -27.21 26.40
CA CYS A 434 -15.48 -27.18 26.18
C CYS A 434 -14.69 -28.14 27.09
N SER A 435 -15.25 -28.47 28.26
CA SER A 435 -14.67 -29.43 29.20
C SER A 435 -14.78 -30.88 28.72
N GLN A 436 -15.81 -31.20 27.93
CA GLN A 436 -16.17 -32.54 27.47
C GLN A 436 -15.84 -32.80 26.00
N LEU A 437 -15.89 -31.80 25.13
CA LEU A 437 -15.58 -31.91 23.70
C LEU A 437 -14.57 -30.86 23.24
N ARG A 438 -13.86 -31.14 22.15
CA ARG A 438 -12.97 -30.18 21.48
C ARG A 438 -13.09 -30.27 19.97
N PRO A 439 -12.98 -29.14 19.25
CA PRO A 439 -12.98 -29.16 17.79
C PRO A 439 -11.73 -29.89 17.29
N ILE A 440 -11.90 -30.78 16.32
CA ILE A 440 -10.82 -31.56 15.73
C ILE A 440 -10.65 -31.32 14.24
N SER A 441 -11.74 -31.05 13.52
CA SER A 441 -11.69 -30.78 12.09
C SER A 441 -12.79 -29.81 11.66
N LEU A 442 -12.58 -29.23 10.48
CA LEU A 442 -13.47 -28.31 9.81
C LEU A 442 -13.40 -28.58 8.31
N ALA A 443 -14.53 -28.42 7.63
CA ALA A 443 -14.60 -28.33 6.17
C ALA A 443 -15.73 -27.37 5.81
N PHE A 444 -15.63 -26.65 4.70
CA PHE A 444 -16.66 -25.66 4.35
C PHE A 444 -16.68 -25.39 2.85
N PHE A 445 -17.80 -24.85 2.39
CA PHE A 445 -18.02 -24.45 1.01
C PHE A 445 -18.82 -23.16 0.94
N GLN A 446 -18.86 -22.54 -0.24
CA GLN A 446 -19.61 -21.33 -0.52
C GLN A 446 -20.85 -21.66 -1.34
N VAL A 447 -21.98 -21.04 -0.99
CA VAL A 447 -23.25 -21.17 -1.73
C VAL A 447 -23.80 -19.79 -2.02
N ALA A 448 -24.32 -19.61 -3.23
CA ALA A 448 -25.10 -18.44 -3.62
C ALA A 448 -26.53 -18.86 -3.98
N TRP A 449 -27.41 -17.87 -4.10
CA TRP A 449 -28.78 -18.09 -4.53
C TRP A 449 -28.86 -18.82 -5.88
N ASP A 450 -29.77 -19.79 -5.96
CA ASP A 450 -30.14 -20.53 -7.18
C ASP A 450 -31.67 -20.67 -7.22
N ALA A 451 -32.22 -21.01 -8.39
CA ALA A 451 -33.66 -21.20 -8.59
C ALA A 451 -34.28 -22.26 -7.65
N SER A 452 -33.50 -23.26 -7.24
CA SER A 452 -33.92 -24.31 -6.29
C SER A 452 -34.23 -23.76 -4.89
N VAL A 453 -33.65 -22.63 -4.50
CA VAL A 453 -33.85 -22.02 -3.18
C VAL A 453 -35.29 -21.53 -2.99
N LYS A 454 -35.95 -21.09 -4.07
CA LYS A 454 -37.37 -20.72 -4.04
C LYS A 454 -38.26 -21.84 -3.53
N ASP A 455 -37.99 -23.06 -3.99
CA ASP A 455 -38.73 -24.24 -3.55
C ASP A 455 -38.52 -24.50 -2.05
N ILE A 456 -37.32 -24.23 -1.52
CA ILE A 456 -37.04 -24.38 -0.08
C ILE A 456 -37.87 -23.37 0.73
N PHE A 457 -37.88 -22.09 0.34
CA PHE A 457 -38.68 -21.08 1.03
C PHE A 457 -40.19 -21.38 1.00
N HIS A 458 -40.72 -21.75 -0.17
CA HIS A 458 -42.15 -21.95 -0.35
C HIS A 458 -42.65 -23.32 0.15
N LYS A 459 -41.95 -24.42 -0.15
CA LYS A 459 -42.40 -25.78 0.17
C LYS A 459 -41.92 -26.25 1.54
N THR A 460 -40.66 -25.97 1.90
CA THR A 460 -40.07 -26.43 3.17
C THR A 460 -40.38 -25.45 4.29
N LEU A 461 -40.00 -24.18 4.14
CA LEU A 461 -40.14 -23.16 5.18
C LEU A 461 -41.56 -22.56 5.26
N GLY A 462 -42.38 -22.69 4.21
CA GLY A 462 -43.74 -22.15 4.17
C GLY A 462 -43.81 -20.62 4.22
N MET A 463 -42.79 -19.92 3.72
CA MET A 463 -42.69 -18.46 3.76
C MET A 463 -42.41 -17.86 2.38
N LYS A 464 -42.55 -16.54 2.27
CA LYS A 464 -42.17 -15.80 1.06
C LYS A 464 -40.65 -15.61 1.03
N GLU A 465 -40.04 -15.86 -0.13
CA GLU A 465 -38.63 -15.59 -0.39
C GLU A 465 -38.31 -14.10 -0.15
N PRO A 466 -37.40 -13.77 0.80
CA PRO A 466 -36.88 -12.42 0.92
C PRO A 466 -35.89 -12.13 -0.22
N ARG A 467 -35.90 -10.88 -0.69
CA ARG A 467 -34.99 -10.40 -1.74
C ARG A 467 -34.28 -9.16 -1.25
N TYR A 468 -32.97 -9.18 -1.41
CA TYR A 468 -32.08 -8.11 -1.03
C TYR A 468 -31.52 -7.47 -2.30
N GLU A 469 -31.24 -6.18 -2.24
CA GLU A 469 -30.43 -5.47 -3.23
C GLU A 469 -29.36 -4.71 -2.45
N PHE A 470 -28.14 -4.68 -2.99
CA PHE A 470 -27.08 -3.91 -2.37
C PHE A 470 -27.38 -2.41 -2.54
N ASP A 471 -27.65 -1.73 -1.43
CA ASP A 471 -27.85 -0.30 -1.42
C ASP A 471 -26.49 0.40 -1.39
N PHE A 472 -26.08 0.94 -2.53
CA PHE A 472 -24.84 1.71 -2.63
C PHE A 472 -25.04 3.05 -1.93
N GLU A 473 -24.07 3.45 -1.10
CA GLU A 473 -24.03 4.81 -0.57
C GLU A 473 -24.17 5.82 -1.73
N PRO A 474 -25.08 6.80 -1.59
CA PRO A 474 -25.28 7.79 -2.64
C PRO A 474 -23.96 8.54 -2.84
N ARG A 475 -23.55 8.66 -4.11
CA ARG A 475 -22.35 9.44 -4.46
C ARG A 475 -22.49 10.85 -3.90
N TYR A 476 -21.47 11.34 -3.23
CA TYR A 476 -21.41 12.73 -2.82
C TYR A 476 -21.50 13.63 -4.07
N VAL A 477 -22.49 14.53 -4.06
CA VAL A 477 -22.65 15.56 -5.08
C VAL A 477 -22.35 16.90 -4.40
N PRO A 478 -21.32 17.66 -4.85
CA PRO A 478 -21.02 18.96 -4.28
C PRO A 478 -22.19 19.91 -4.51
N PRO A 479 -22.41 20.94 -3.68
CA PRO A 479 -23.48 21.91 -3.90
C PRO A 479 -23.39 22.53 -5.30
N GLN A 480 -24.53 22.72 -5.96
CA GLN A 480 -24.58 23.27 -7.32
C GLN A 480 -24.01 24.70 -7.34
N GLN A 481 -23.11 24.95 -8.28
CA GLN A 481 -22.50 26.25 -8.54
C GLN A 481 -23.11 26.84 -9.80
N PHE A 482 -23.31 28.15 -9.81
CA PHE A 482 -23.89 28.84 -10.95
C PHE A 482 -22.94 28.90 -12.16
N SER A 483 -21.63 28.96 -11.92
CA SER A 483 -20.60 28.98 -12.97
C SER A 483 -19.57 27.90 -12.71
N VAL A 484 -19.41 26.98 -13.67
CA VAL A 484 -18.39 25.92 -13.64
C VAL A 484 -17.63 25.96 -14.95
N GLU A 485 -16.37 26.38 -14.92
CA GLU A 485 -15.60 26.65 -16.14
C GLU A 485 -15.16 25.39 -16.90
N MET A 486 -15.17 24.21 -16.26
CA MET A 486 -14.56 22.99 -16.82
C MET A 486 -15.41 21.71 -16.73
N ALA A 487 -16.71 21.81 -16.42
CA ALA A 487 -17.59 20.64 -16.36
C ALA A 487 -18.42 20.47 -17.65
N PRO A 488 -18.53 19.26 -18.21
CA PRO A 488 -19.45 19.00 -19.32
C PRO A 488 -20.89 19.28 -18.89
N PHE A 489 -21.58 20.21 -19.57
CA PHE A 489 -22.90 20.68 -19.17
C PHE A 489 -23.93 19.54 -18.98
N HIS A 490 -23.93 18.54 -19.85
CA HIS A 490 -24.89 17.43 -19.80
C HIS A 490 -24.70 16.58 -18.53
N THR A 491 -23.46 16.21 -18.21
CA THR A 491 -23.15 15.43 -17.01
C THR A 491 -23.36 16.26 -15.75
N TYR A 492 -22.95 17.53 -15.77
CA TYR A 492 -23.11 18.43 -14.63
C TYR A 492 -24.58 18.64 -14.28
N LEU A 493 -25.40 19.07 -15.25
CA LEU A 493 -26.81 19.33 -15.01
C LEU A 493 -27.58 18.06 -14.64
N GLU A 494 -27.22 16.89 -15.20
CA GLU A 494 -27.81 15.60 -14.82
C GLU A 494 -27.59 15.23 -13.36
N GLN A 495 -26.46 15.59 -12.76
CA GLN A 495 -26.18 15.27 -11.35
C GLN A 495 -27.15 15.93 -10.37
N TYR A 496 -27.73 17.08 -10.75
CA TYR A 496 -28.60 17.89 -9.89
C TYR A 496 -30.09 17.79 -10.27
N ARG A 497 -30.45 17.01 -11.30
CA ARG A 497 -31.86 16.82 -11.64
C ARG A 497 -32.57 16.03 -10.54
N ASP A 498 -33.84 16.34 -10.31
CA ASP A 498 -34.69 15.50 -9.47
C ASP A 498 -34.82 14.12 -10.13
N ARG A 499 -34.71 13.07 -9.30
CA ARG A 499 -34.91 11.69 -9.73
C ARG A 499 -36.32 11.47 -10.27
N LYS A 500 -37.32 12.20 -9.76
CA LYS A 500 -38.70 12.11 -10.27
C LYS A 500 -38.80 12.51 -11.74
N ASP A 501 -38.23 13.65 -12.09
CA ASP A 501 -38.24 14.16 -13.46
C ASP A 501 -37.49 13.22 -14.42
N VAL A 502 -36.34 12.72 -13.97
CA VAL A 502 -35.54 11.73 -14.71
C VAL A 502 -36.33 10.44 -14.94
N ASN A 503 -37.03 9.95 -13.92
CA ASN A 503 -37.86 8.75 -14.04
C ASN A 503 -39.06 8.99 -14.97
N GLU A 504 -39.70 10.15 -14.90
CA GLU A 504 -40.79 10.53 -15.79
C GLU A 504 -40.32 10.57 -17.26
N GLU A 505 -39.14 11.15 -17.53
CA GLU A 505 -38.51 11.16 -18.85
C GLU A 505 -38.30 9.74 -19.39
N VAL A 506 -37.74 8.85 -18.57
CA VAL A 506 -37.47 7.45 -18.92
C VAL A 506 -38.78 6.69 -19.17
N ILE A 507 -39.81 6.88 -18.34
CA ILE A 507 -41.11 6.24 -18.50
C ILE A 507 -41.81 6.73 -19.77
N LYS A 508 -41.83 8.05 -20.03
CA LYS A 508 -42.41 8.61 -21.26
C LYS A 508 -41.72 8.05 -22.49
N HIS A 509 -40.39 7.97 -22.47
CA HIS A 509 -39.60 7.39 -23.55
C HIS A 509 -39.87 5.88 -23.70
N TYR A 510 -40.06 5.16 -22.60
CA TYR A 510 -40.43 3.74 -22.64
C TYR A 510 -41.81 3.53 -23.25
N LEU A 511 -42.80 4.34 -22.84
CA LEU A 511 -44.17 4.28 -23.34
C LEU A 511 -44.28 4.70 -24.82
N SER A 512 -43.43 5.61 -25.30
CA SER A 512 -43.41 5.99 -26.71
C SER A 512 -42.91 4.88 -27.64
N MET A 513 -42.09 3.97 -27.13
CA MET A 513 -41.54 2.85 -27.91
C MET A 513 -42.37 1.57 -27.81
N THR A 514 -43.18 1.43 -26.76
CA THR A 514 -43.97 0.21 -26.52
C THR A 514 -45.33 0.30 -27.19
N CYS A 515 -45.66 -0.70 -28.00
CA CYS A 515 -47.01 -0.88 -28.51
C CYS A 515 -47.77 -1.82 -27.57
N PRO A 516 -49.02 -1.51 -27.16
CA PRO A 516 -49.81 -2.36 -26.27
C PRO A 516 -49.97 -3.81 -26.75
N PHE A 517 -49.89 -4.04 -28.07
CA PHE A 517 -50.11 -5.34 -28.69
C PHE A 517 -48.83 -6.07 -29.11
N ASN A 518 -47.78 -5.32 -29.47
CA ASN A 518 -46.54 -5.88 -30.01
C ASN A 518 -45.38 -5.89 -29.00
N GLY A 519 -45.62 -5.38 -27.78
CA GLY A 519 -44.61 -5.32 -26.73
C GLY A 519 -43.49 -4.33 -27.03
N TYR A 520 -42.33 -4.60 -26.44
CA TYR A 520 -41.13 -3.78 -26.60
C TYR A 520 -40.37 -4.17 -27.88
N PRO A 521 -39.84 -3.21 -28.67
CA PRO A 521 -39.11 -3.52 -29.89
C PRO A 521 -37.84 -4.34 -29.58
N ASN A 522 -37.58 -5.37 -30.39
CA ASN A 522 -36.40 -6.23 -30.23
C ASN A 522 -35.10 -5.42 -30.24
N ILE A 523 -34.30 -5.58 -29.18
CA ILE A 523 -32.99 -4.92 -29.07
C ILE A 523 -31.98 -5.68 -29.95
N PRO A 524 -31.13 -5.00 -30.73
CA PRO A 524 -30.09 -5.66 -31.49
C PRO A 524 -29.08 -6.34 -30.56
N LYS A 525 -28.63 -7.55 -30.94
CA LYS A 525 -27.62 -8.34 -30.21
C LYS A 525 -26.36 -7.55 -29.84
N TYR A 526 -26.00 -6.57 -30.66
CA TYR A 526 -24.87 -5.68 -30.45
C TYR A 526 -25.36 -4.24 -30.26
N PRO A 527 -25.64 -3.80 -29.02
CA PRO A 527 -26.28 -2.51 -28.74
C PRO A 527 -25.47 -1.29 -29.23
N LEU A 528 -24.14 -1.42 -29.32
CA LEU A 528 -23.26 -0.34 -29.80
C LEU A 528 -23.01 -0.36 -31.31
N ALA A 529 -23.47 -1.39 -32.03
CA ALA A 529 -23.30 -1.51 -33.47
C ALA A 529 -24.41 -0.79 -34.26
N ILE A 530 -25.15 0.12 -33.61
CA ILE A 530 -26.17 0.96 -34.24
C ILE A 530 -25.45 2.21 -34.77
N PRO A 531 -25.46 2.46 -36.08
CA PRO A 531 -24.83 3.66 -36.63
C PRO A 531 -25.57 4.90 -36.15
N ASN A 532 -24.81 5.91 -35.72
CA ASN A 532 -25.38 7.22 -35.41
C ASN A 532 -25.85 7.92 -36.70
N GLU A 533 -26.86 8.78 -36.59
CA GLU A 533 -27.25 9.66 -37.68
C GLU A 533 -26.09 10.59 -38.10
N LYS A 534 -26.13 11.11 -39.34
CA LYS A 534 -25.00 11.82 -39.96
C LYS A 534 -24.52 13.05 -39.17
N TRP A 535 -25.38 13.71 -38.40
CA TRP A 535 -25.03 14.90 -37.61
C TRP A 535 -25.60 14.83 -36.20
N VAL A 536 -24.83 14.22 -35.30
CA VAL A 536 -25.17 14.11 -33.87
C VAL A 536 -24.07 14.77 -33.03
N PRO A 537 -24.40 15.65 -32.06
CA PRO A 537 -23.43 16.19 -31.12
C PRO A 537 -22.76 15.12 -30.25
N ASP A 538 -21.49 15.29 -29.90
CA ASP A 538 -20.73 14.26 -29.18
C ASP A 538 -21.31 13.91 -27.80
N TRP A 539 -21.87 14.88 -27.08
CA TRP A 539 -22.54 14.63 -25.80
C TRP A 539 -23.78 13.74 -25.97
N TYR A 540 -24.51 13.87 -27.07
CA TYR A 540 -25.69 13.05 -27.35
C TYR A 540 -25.28 11.65 -27.81
N LYS A 541 -24.16 11.51 -28.54
CA LYS A 541 -23.57 10.18 -28.82
C LYS A 541 -23.24 9.43 -27.53
N TYR A 542 -22.70 10.13 -26.52
CA TYR A 542 -22.42 9.54 -25.21
C TYR A 542 -23.70 9.09 -24.50
N GLU A 543 -24.78 9.88 -24.60
CA GLU A 543 -26.08 9.56 -24.02
C GLU A 543 -26.76 8.38 -24.73
N LEU A 544 -26.72 8.32 -26.07
CA LEU A 544 -27.17 7.17 -26.85
C LEU A 544 -26.40 5.90 -26.49
N ALA A 545 -25.08 6.00 -26.28
CA ALA A 545 -24.27 4.87 -25.85
C ALA A 545 -24.68 4.35 -24.45
N LYS A 546 -25.00 5.24 -23.50
CA LYS A 546 -25.56 4.84 -22.19
C LYS A 546 -26.94 4.19 -22.34
N TYR A 547 -27.79 4.76 -23.18
CA TYR A 547 -29.13 4.23 -23.47
C TYR A 547 -29.04 2.80 -24.02
N HIS A 548 -28.20 2.57 -25.02
CA HIS A 548 -27.95 1.24 -25.60
C HIS A 548 -27.35 0.26 -24.60
N LYS A 549 -26.50 0.73 -23.67
CA LYS A 549 -25.90 -0.09 -22.60
C LYS A 549 -26.81 -0.29 -21.38
N ARG A 550 -27.98 0.34 -21.32
CA ARG A 550 -28.85 0.36 -20.12
C ARG A 550 -28.13 0.87 -18.87
N GLN A 551 -27.36 1.95 -19.04
CA GLN A 551 -26.59 2.58 -17.96
C GLN A 551 -27.21 3.89 -17.48
N GLY A 552 -26.96 4.24 -16.22
CA GLY A 552 -27.47 5.47 -15.62
C GLY A 552 -28.99 5.45 -15.48
N LYS A 553 -29.67 6.52 -15.93
CA LYS A 553 -31.13 6.64 -15.88
C LYS A 553 -31.87 5.55 -16.67
N TRP A 554 -31.21 4.96 -17.67
CA TRP A 554 -31.79 3.94 -18.55
C TRP A 554 -31.77 2.52 -17.96
N LYS A 555 -31.28 2.31 -16.72
CA LYS A 555 -31.18 0.99 -16.07
C LYS A 555 -32.54 0.29 -15.91
N MET A 556 -33.61 1.06 -15.72
CA MET A 556 -34.97 0.54 -15.51
C MET A 556 -35.66 0.08 -16.80
N MET A 557 -35.06 0.33 -17.97
CA MET A 557 -35.63 -0.17 -19.22
C MET A 557 -35.40 -1.69 -19.35
N PRO A 558 -36.40 -2.46 -19.80
CA PRO A 558 -36.23 -3.89 -20.04
C PRO A 558 -35.20 -4.16 -21.14
N PHE A 559 -34.60 -5.35 -21.06
CA PHE A 559 -33.72 -5.95 -22.06
C PHE A 559 -34.51 -6.73 -23.11
#